data_AF-A0A914MI99-F1
#
_entry.id   AF-A0A914MI99-F1
#
_cell.length_a   1.000
_cell.length_b   1.000
_cell.length_c   1.000
_cell.angle_alpha   90.00
_cell.angle_beta   90.00
_cell.angle_gamma   90.00
#
_symmetry.space_group_name_H-M   'P 1'
#
loop_
_entity.id
_entity.type
_entity.pdbx_description
1 polymer ?
#
loop_
_entity_poly.entity_id
_entity_poly.type
_entity_poly.pdbx_seq_one_letter_code
_entity_poly.pdbx_strand_id
1 'polypeptide(L)'
;MSTETKTNLLFNEKSPYLLQHATNPVNWYPWGDEAFEKAKVENKPIFLSVGYSTCHWCHVMEHESFEDVEIANILNENFVSVKVDREERPDVDKLYMTFVQSLTGGGGWPMSVFLTPELEPIYGGTYFPPRDSFGRLGFASVLTMITDKWKINNVQMRIEGRQVAESIRNALKPTTTIKDGQKQNFPNSVSTLNACFEWLSKRFDSTFGGFGSAPKFPKTVDLDFLLNFYAVKKPSVEADKALNMLKLTFEKMFEGGIHDHVGKGFHLKLFRLQFLSKHKRPLHVSF
;
A
#
# COMPACT_ATOMS: atom_id res chain seq x y z
N MET A 1 39.55 -16.17 -4.17
CA MET A 1 38.43 -16.86 -4.81
C MET A 1 37.29 -15.86 -4.83
N SER A 2 36.97 -15.30 -6.00
CA SER A 2 35.80 -14.43 -6.16
C SER A 2 34.56 -15.30 -5.99
N THR A 3 33.82 -15.11 -4.90
CA THR A 3 32.48 -15.68 -4.76
C THR A 3 31.61 -15.05 -5.84
N GLU A 4 31.27 -15.80 -6.89
CA GLU A 4 30.25 -15.36 -7.85
C GLU A 4 28.95 -15.13 -7.08
N THR A 5 28.57 -13.86 -6.94
CA THR A 5 27.29 -13.50 -6.33
C THR A 5 26.19 -14.03 -7.25
N LYS A 6 25.44 -15.03 -6.79
CA LYS A 6 24.31 -15.59 -7.51
C LYS A 6 23.27 -14.49 -7.74
N THR A 7 22.96 -14.19 -8.98
CA THR A 7 21.94 -13.20 -9.37
C THR A 7 20.69 -13.88 -9.90
N ASN A 8 19.52 -13.26 -9.66
CA ASN A 8 18.25 -13.64 -10.27
C ASN A 8 18.00 -12.81 -11.56
N LEU A 9 16.81 -12.97 -12.16
CA LEU A 9 16.50 -12.36 -13.46
C LEU A 9 16.37 -10.84 -13.41
N LEU A 10 16.21 -10.25 -12.23
CA LEU A 10 16.18 -8.79 -12.09
C LEU A 10 17.52 -8.12 -12.42
N PHE A 11 18.62 -8.88 -12.53
CA PHE A 11 19.92 -8.34 -12.97
C PHE A 11 19.86 -7.71 -14.38
N ASN A 12 18.89 -8.09 -15.20
CA ASN A 12 18.71 -7.56 -16.55
C ASN A 12 17.78 -6.32 -16.60
N GLU A 13 17.21 -5.93 -15.46
CA GLU A 13 16.27 -4.81 -15.39
C GLU A 13 16.99 -3.45 -15.40
N LYS A 14 16.26 -2.40 -15.77
CA LYS A 14 16.77 -1.02 -15.77
C LYS A 14 16.45 -0.26 -14.49
N SER A 15 15.35 -0.60 -13.82
CA SER A 15 14.95 0.03 -12.57
C SER A 15 16.03 -0.17 -11.51
N PRO A 16 16.56 0.93 -10.91
CA PRO A 16 17.46 0.83 -9.77
C PRO A 16 16.84 0.07 -8.58
N TYR A 17 15.51 0.19 -8.41
CA TYR A 17 14.78 -0.52 -7.36
C TYR A 17 14.77 -2.03 -7.62
N LEU A 18 14.54 -2.48 -8.85
CA LEU A 18 14.58 -3.92 -9.18
C LEU A 18 16.00 -4.49 -9.10
N LEU A 19 17.00 -3.74 -9.57
CA LEU A 19 18.41 -4.13 -9.52
C LEU A 19 18.91 -4.33 -8.08
N GLN A 20 18.40 -3.56 -7.11
CA GLN A 20 18.73 -3.76 -5.69
C GLN A 20 18.35 -5.16 -5.18
N HIS A 21 17.28 -5.75 -5.73
CA HIS A 21 16.83 -7.09 -5.37
C HIS A 21 17.47 -8.22 -6.20
N ALA A 22 18.38 -7.89 -7.15
CA ALA A 22 18.94 -8.86 -8.09
C ALA A 22 19.82 -9.93 -7.42
N THR A 23 20.35 -9.65 -6.22
CA THR A 23 21.19 -10.58 -5.44
C THR A 23 20.43 -11.30 -4.33
N ASN A 24 19.11 -11.07 -4.20
CA ASN A 24 18.33 -11.73 -3.17
C ASN A 24 18.26 -13.25 -3.44
N PRO A 25 18.25 -14.09 -2.39
CA PRO A 25 18.13 -15.54 -2.52
C PRO A 25 16.80 -15.99 -3.15
N VAL A 26 15.78 -15.12 -3.15
CA VAL A 26 14.54 -15.32 -3.89
C VAL A 26 14.81 -15.24 -5.39
N ASN A 27 14.32 -16.23 -6.14
CA ASN A 27 14.38 -16.28 -7.60
C ASN A 27 13.35 -15.33 -8.21
N TRP A 28 13.61 -14.03 -8.11
CA TRP A 28 12.73 -13.01 -8.65
C TRP A 28 12.69 -13.03 -10.18
N TYR A 29 11.47 -12.87 -10.69
CA TYR A 29 11.18 -12.55 -12.08
C TYR A 29 10.68 -11.10 -12.16
N PRO A 30 11.00 -10.37 -13.24
CA PRO A 30 10.28 -9.15 -13.56
C PRO A 30 8.84 -9.48 -13.99
N TRP A 31 7.99 -8.46 -14.02
CA TRP A 31 6.63 -8.62 -14.54
C TRP A 31 6.65 -8.86 -16.05
N GLY A 32 6.25 -10.05 -16.49
CA GLY A 32 6.18 -10.39 -17.91
C GLY A 32 5.79 -11.83 -18.18
N ASP A 33 5.64 -12.15 -19.47
CA ASP A 33 5.12 -13.43 -19.94
C ASP A 33 5.96 -14.63 -19.47
N GLU A 34 7.27 -14.47 -19.33
CA GLU A 34 8.15 -15.55 -18.83
C GLU A 34 7.73 -16.04 -17.45
N ALA A 35 7.42 -15.12 -16.52
CA ALA A 35 6.96 -15.47 -15.18
C ALA A 35 5.58 -16.15 -15.22
N PHE A 36 4.69 -15.64 -16.08
CA PHE A 36 3.32 -16.13 -16.16
C PHE A 36 3.24 -17.51 -16.79
N GLU A 37 4.00 -17.74 -17.85
CA GLU A 37 4.10 -19.06 -18.48
C GLU A 37 4.75 -20.07 -17.55
N LYS A 38 5.80 -19.69 -16.81
CA LYS A 38 6.38 -20.54 -15.76
C LYS A 38 5.34 -20.93 -14.71
N ALA A 39 4.54 -19.97 -14.23
CA ALA A 39 3.50 -20.22 -13.24
C ALA A 39 2.42 -21.20 -13.76
N LYS A 40 2.05 -21.09 -15.04
CA LYS A 40 1.09 -22.00 -15.68
C LYS A 40 1.66 -23.40 -15.85
N VAL A 41 2.88 -23.51 -16.40
CA VAL A 41 3.55 -24.79 -16.65
C VAL A 41 3.82 -25.54 -15.35
N GLU A 42 4.31 -24.85 -14.32
CA GLU A 42 4.59 -25.46 -13.01
C GLU A 42 3.35 -25.58 -12.13
N ASN A 43 2.19 -25.04 -12.56
CA ASN A 43 0.96 -24.95 -11.78
C ASN A 43 1.18 -24.36 -10.37
N LYS A 44 1.97 -23.28 -10.30
CA LYS A 44 2.32 -22.58 -9.05
C LYS A 44 1.62 -21.24 -8.96
N PRO A 45 1.16 -20.83 -7.77
CA PRO A 45 0.69 -19.46 -7.56
C PRO A 45 1.85 -18.47 -7.78
N ILE A 46 1.48 -17.24 -8.12
CA ILE A 46 2.43 -16.13 -8.26
C ILE A 46 2.42 -15.33 -6.96
N PHE A 47 3.60 -15.07 -6.41
CA PHE A 47 3.78 -14.06 -5.37
C PHE A 47 4.21 -12.75 -6.02
N LEU A 48 3.30 -11.77 -6.08
CA LEU A 48 3.54 -10.44 -6.60
C LEU A 48 3.94 -9.49 -5.47
N SER A 49 5.15 -8.95 -5.54
CA SER A 49 5.65 -7.92 -4.61
C SER A 49 5.91 -6.60 -5.34
N VAL A 50 5.06 -5.61 -5.09
CA VAL A 50 5.18 -4.26 -5.68
C VAL A 50 5.75 -3.29 -4.64
N GLY A 51 6.74 -2.51 -5.06
CA GLY A 51 7.36 -1.46 -4.25
C GLY A 51 7.96 -0.35 -5.11
N TYR A 52 8.76 0.52 -4.50
CA TYR A 52 9.47 1.61 -5.17
C TYR A 52 10.68 2.03 -4.34
N SER A 53 11.65 2.69 -4.99
CA SER A 53 12.98 3.03 -4.42
C SER A 53 12.91 3.80 -3.10
N THR A 54 11.95 4.70 -2.95
CA THR A 54 11.78 5.51 -1.74
C THR A 54 10.75 4.93 -0.78
N CYS A 55 10.49 3.62 -0.76
CA CYS A 55 9.55 2.97 0.15
C CYS A 55 10.25 2.41 1.39
N HIS A 56 9.96 2.94 2.60
CA HIS A 56 10.65 2.48 3.81
C HIS A 56 10.32 1.02 4.15
N TRP A 57 9.03 0.68 4.22
CA TRP A 57 8.60 -0.68 4.56
C TRP A 57 8.99 -1.72 3.50
N CYS A 58 9.26 -1.30 2.26
CA CYS A 58 9.75 -2.18 1.22
C CYS A 58 11.19 -2.63 1.53
N HIS A 59 12.05 -1.71 1.98
CA HIS A 59 13.40 -2.06 2.46
C HIS A 59 13.37 -2.89 3.75
N VAL A 60 12.44 -2.59 4.68
CA VAL A 60 12.28 -3.39 5.89
C VAL A 60 11.90 -4.84 5.53
N MET A 61 10.90 -5.03 4.66
CA MET A 61 10.48 -6.37 4.25
C MET A 61 11.54 -7.08 3.41
N GLU A 62 12.31 -6.36 2.60
CA GLU A 62 13.47 -6.92 1.90
C GLU A 62 14.46 -7.51 2.90
N HIS A 63 14.95 -6.69 3.83
CA HIS A 63 16.00 -7.09 4.76
C HIS A 63 15.53 -8.19 5.72
N GLU A 64 14.29 -8.07 6.23
CA GLU A 64 13.76 -9.03 7.20
C GLU A 64 13.27 -10.33 6.55
N SER A 65 12.87 -10.33 5.28
CA SER A 65 12.19 -11.49 4.66
C SER A 65 12.76 -11.93 3.31
N PHE A 66 13.09 -11.02 2.40
CA PHE A 66 13.55 -11.43 1.05
C PHE A 66 15.04 -11.80 1.00
N GLU A 67 15.82 -11.34 1.98
CA GLU A 67 17.21 -11.77 2.21
C GLU A 67 17.31 -13.03 3.10
N ASP A 68 16.25 -13.39 3.81
CA ASP A 68 16.20 -14.58 4.66
C ASP A 68 16.13 -15.85 3.79
N VAL A 69 17.10 -16.74 3.97
CA VAL A 69 17.26 -17.96 3.15
C VAL A 69 16.11 -18.95 3.38
N GLU A 70 15.55 -19.03 4.58
CA GLU A 70 14.43 -19.94 4.88
C GLU A 70 13.16 -19.49 4.16
N ILE A 71 12.83 -18.20 4.25
CA ILE A 71 11.70 -17.60 3.53
C ILE A 71 11.90 -17.69 2.02
N ALA A 72 13.12 -17.43 1.54
CA ALA A 72 13.44 -17.54 0.13
C ALA A 72 13.28 -18.98 -0.40
N ASN A 73 13.63 -19.99 0.38
CA ASN A 73 13.40 -21.39 0.01
C ASN A 73 11.91 -21.70 -0.11
N ILE A 74 11.09 -21.25 0.85
CA ILE A 74 9.62 -21.42 0.77
C ILE A 74 9.08 -20.77 -0.51
N LEU A 75 9.51 -19.55 -0.82
CA LEU A 75 9.13 -18.84 -2.04
C LEU A 75 9.56 -19.58 -3.30
N ASN A 76 10.84 -19.97 -3.39
CA ASN A 76 11.42 -20.62 -4.57
C ASN A 76 10.80 -21.98 -4.87
N GLU A 77 10.45 -22.74 -3.84
CA GLU A 77 9.83 -24.06 -4.00
C GLU A 77 8.37 -23.97 -4.43
N ASN A 78 7.61 -23.02 -3.87
CA ASN A 78 6.14 -23.06 -3.94
C ASN A 78 5.52 -21.96 -4.82
N PHE A 79 6.27 -20.91 -5.18
CA PHE A 79 5.75 -19.76 -5.91
C PHE A 79 6.62 -19.38 -7.11
N VAL A 80 6.00 -18.75 -8.11
CA VAL A 80 6.74 -17.87 -9.03
C VAL A 80 6.72 -16.48 -8.45
N SER A 81 7.89 -16.00 -7.98
CA SER A 81 8.01 -14.72 -7.30
C SER A 81 8.28 -13.60 -8.30
N VAL A 82 7.39 -12.61 -8.36
CA VAL A 82 7.46 -11.48 -9.31
C VAL A 82 7.66 -10.18 -8.55
N LYS A 83 8.70 -9.42 -8.92
CA LYS A 83 9.00 -8.10 -8.35
C LYS A 83 8.60 -7.02 -9.34
N VAL A 84 7.93 -5.97 -8.85
CA VAL A 84 7.49 -4.85 -9.68
C VAL A 84 7.88 -3.53 -9.05
N ASP A 85 8.45 -2.66 -9.87
CA ASP A 85 8.59 -1.25 -9.56
C ASP A 85 7.31 -0.51 -9.93
N ARG A 86 6.68 0.09 -8.93
CA ARG A 86 5.50 0.93 -9.09
C ARG A 86 5.75 2.13 -9.99
N GLU A 87 6.96 2.69 -9.98
CA GLU A 87 7.30 3.88 -10.76
C GLU A 87 7.32 3.57 -12.27
N GLU A 88 7.70 2.35 -12.63
CA GLU A 88 7.68 1.87 -14.01
C GLU A 88 6.31 1.27 -14.41
N ARG A 89 5.60 0.63 -13.47
CA ARG A 89 4.31 -0.06 -13.70
C ARG A 89 3.19 0.41 -12.77
N PRO A 90 2.77 1.69 -12.87
CA PRO A 90 1.67 2.22 -12.05
C PRO A 90 0.32 1.59 -12.39
N ASP A 91 0.19 0.99 -13.59
CA ASP A 91 -0.98 0.24 -14.04
C ASP A 91 -1.19 -1.04 -13.20
N VAL A 92 -0.13 -1.83 -13.02
CA VAL A 92 -0.14 -3.05 -12.20
C VAL A 92 -0.38 -2.71 -10.74
N ASP A 93 0.33 -1.69 -10.23
CA ASP A 93 0.17 -1.18 -8.87
C ASP A 93 -1.28 -0.82 -8.57
N LYS A 94 -1.91 0.01 -9.40
CA LYS A 94 -3.29 0.49 -9.18
C LYS A 94 -4.30 -0.65 -9.15
N LEU A 95 -4.17 -1.61 -10.07
CA LEU A 95 -5.08 -2.75 -10.17
C LEU A 95 -5.05 -3.60 -8.88
N TYR A 96 -3.88 -4.03 -8.46
CA TYR A 96 -3.75 -4.90 -7.30
C TYR A 96 -3.86 -4.16 -5.97
N MET A 97 -3.57 -2.85 -5.93
CA MET A 97 -3.84 -2.02 -4.76
C MET A 97 -5.35 -1.93 -4.51
N THR A 98 -6.15 -1.84 -5.56
CA THR A 98 -7.62 -1.86 -5.44
C THR A 98 -8.09 -3.17 -4.82
N PHE A 99 -7.49 -4.30 -5.20
CA PHE A 99 -7.76 -5.59 -4.56
C PHE A 99 -7.41 -5.58 -3.07
N VAL A 100 -6.19 -5.17 -2.70
CA VAL A 100 -5.76 -5.12 -1.29
C VAL A 100 -6.66 -4.21 -0.44
N GLN A 101 -7.07 -3.06 -0.99
CA GLN A 101 -7.99 -2.14 -0.33
C GLN A 101 -9.38 -2.75 -0.15
N SER A 102 -9.89 -3.47 -1.15
CA SER A 102 -11.19 -4.15 -1.04
C SER A 102 -11.18 -5.27 0.01
N LEU A 103 -10.04 -5.97 0.15
CA LEU A 103 -9.89 -7.09 1.08
C LEU A 103 -9.63 -6.64 2.52
N THR A 104 -8.78 -5.62 2.71
CA THR A 104 -8.28 -5.24 4.05
C THR A 104 -8.87 -3.93 4.58
N GLY A 105 -9.59 -3.17 3.75
CA GLY A 105 -10.06 -1.81 4.05
C GLY A 105 -8.95 -0.74 4.05
N GLY A 106 -7.70 -1.14 3.82
CA GLY A 106 -6.52 -0.26 3.77
C GLY A 106 -5.59 -0.64 2.62
N GLY A 107 -4.57 0.18 2.37
CA GLY A 107 -3.60 -0.07 1.31
C GLY A 107 -2.29 0.63 1.59
N GLY A 108 -1.22 0.15 0.96
CA GLY A 108 0.12 0.68 1.15
C GLY A 108 1.18 -0.26 0.61
N TRP A 109 2.42 0.18 0.70
CA TRP A 109 3.59 -0.56 0.22
C TRP A 109 4.47 -1.00 1.39
N PRO A 110 5.13 -2.17 1.32
CA PRO A 110 5.18 -3.09 0.18
C PRO A 110 3.81 -3.73 -0.03
N MET A 111 3.42 -3.88 -1.30
CA MET A 111 2.18 -4.55 -1.64
C MET A 111 2.49 -6.01 -1.97
N SER A 112 1.91 -6.91 -1.18
CA SER A 112 2.16 -8.35 -1.24
C SER A 112 0.88 -9.06 -1.65
N VAL A 113 0.83 -9.57 -2.88
CA VAL A 113 -0.39 -10.16 -3.46
C VAL A 113 -0.08 -11.55 -4.01
N PHE A 114 -0.99 -12.48 -3.74
CA PHE A 114 -0.92 -13.84 -4.24
C PHE A 114 -1.93 -14.00 -5.36
N LEU A 115 -1.45 -14.49 -6.51
CA LEU A 115 -2.25 -14.65 -7.72
C LEU A 115 -2.28 -16.10 -8.15
N THR A 116 -3.33 -16.47 -8.88
CA THR A 116 -3.33 -17.67 -9.72
C THR A 116 -2.36 -17.51 -10.89
N PRO A 117 -1.99 -18.60 -11.60
CA PRO A 117 -1.28 -18.51 -12.88
C PRO A 117 -1.98 -17.65 -13.94
N GLU A 118 -3.30 -17.47 -13.81
CA GLU A 118 -4.15 -16.64 -14.67
C GLU A 118 -4.19 -15.17 -14.22
N LEU A 119 -3.35 -14.77 -13.26
CA LEU A 119 -3.22 -13.41 -12.70
C LEU A 119 -4.43 -12.93 -11.87
N GLU A 120 -5.28 -13.86 -11.46
CA GLU A 120 -6.45 -13.58 -10.62
C GLU A 120 -6.03 -13.53 -9.14
N PRO A 121 -6.33 -12.45 -8.38
CA PRO A 121 -5.87 -12.32 -7.00
C PRO A 121 -6.69 -13.19 -6.04
N ILE A 122 -5.99 -13.93 -5.17
CA ILE A 122 -6.61 -14.86 -4.20
C ILE A 122 -6.39 -14.43 -2.75
N TYR A 123 -5.30 -13.72 -2.47
CA TYR A 123 -5.00 -13.18 -1.14
C TYR A 123 -4.05 -11.98 -1.28
N GLY A 124 -4.05 -11.08 -0.31
CA GLY A 124 -3.13 -9.96 -0.33
C GLY A 124 -3.09 -9.16 0.95
N GLY A 125 -2.04 -8.38 1.09
CA GLY A 125 -1.81 -7.49 2.22
C GLY A 125 -0.71 -6.50 1.89
N THR A 126 -0.25 -5.82 2.92
CA THR A 126 0.85 -4.87 2.80
C THR A 126 2.14 -5.50 3.33
N TYR A 127 2.63 -4.99 4.46
CA TYR A 127 3.76 -5.54 5.19
C TYR A 127 3.36 -6.79 5.98
N PHE A 128 4.10 -7.88 5.79
CA PHE A 128 4.05 -9.07 6.65
C PHE A 128 5.40 -9.18 7.39
N PRO A 129 5.42 -9.25 8.73
CA PRO A 129 6.66 -9.50 9.46
C PRO A 129 7.18 -10.90 9.13
N PRO A 130 8.49 -11.20 9.21
CA PRO A 130 9.01 -12.50 8.79
C PRO A 130 8.40 -13.68 9.56
N ARG A 131 8.14 -13.48 10.86
CA ARG A 131 7.60 -14.47 11.80
C ARG A 131 6.34 -13.96 12.49
N ASP A 132 5.55 -14.90 13.01
CA ASP A 132 4.31 -14.59 13.75
C ASP A 132 4.60 -13.72 14.97
N SER A 133 3.75 -12.72 15.20
CA SER A 133 3.92 -11.81 16.34
C SER A 133 2.59 -11.19 16.76
N PHE A 134 2.29 -11.23 18.07
CA PHE A 134 1.15 -10.54 18.70
C PHE A 134 -0.15 -10.57 17.89
N GLY A 135 -0.65 -11.77 17.57
CA GLY A 135 -1.91 -11.96 16.85
C GLY A 135 -1.88 -11.60 15.36
N ARG A 136 -0.69 -11.39 14.80
CA ARG A 136 -0.46 -11.22 13.36
C ARG A 136 0.32 -12.40 12.82
N LEU A 137 -0.15 -12.95 11.71
CA LEU A 137 0.57 -13.96 10.95
C LEU A 137 1.82 -13.32 10.31
N GLY A 138 2.93 -14.02 10.44
CA GLY A 138 4.17 -13.73 9.73
C GLY A 138 4.14 -14.23 8.30
N PHE A 139 5.08 -13.73 7.51
CA PHE A 139 5.17 -13.99 6.10
C PHE A 139 5.41 -15.47 5.82
N ALA A 140 6.28 -16.14 6.59
CA ALA A 140 6.47 -17.58 6.49
C ALA A 140 5.15 -18.38 6.68
N SER A 141 4.36 -18.03 7.70
CA SER A 141 3.07 -18.66 7.97
C SER A 141 2.04 -18.39 6.87
N VAL A 142 2.00 -17.16 6.34
CA VAL A 142 1.15 -16.80 5.19
C VAL A 142 1.53 -17.62 3.96
N LEU A 143 2.82 -17.75 3.65
CA LEU A 143 3.31 -18.54 2.51
C LEU A 143 2.91 -20.01 2.63
N THR A 144 3.10 -20.60 3.81
CA THR A 144 2.73 -22.00 4.08
C THR A 144 1.21 -22.20 3.96
N MET A 145 0.41 -21.32 4.57
CA MET A 145 -1.05 -21.39 4.50
C MET A 145 -1.57 -21.37 3.05
N ILE A 146 -1.01 -20.49 2.22
CA ILE A 146 -1.41 -20.38 0.81
C ILE A 146 -0.95 -21.61 0.02
N THR A 147 0.27 -22.08 0.28
CA THR A 147 0.83 -23.29 -0.35
C THR A 147 -0.03 -24.51 -0.06
N ASP A 148 -0.41 -24.72 1.21
CA ASP A 148 -1.22 -25.87 1.63
C ASP A 148 -2.62 -25.79 1.04
N LYS A 149 -3.25 -24.60 1.07
CA LYS A 149 -4.56 -24.39 0.42
C LYS A 149 -4.47 -24.62 -1.10
N TRP A 150 -3.39 -24.23 -1.75
CA TRP A 150 -3.20 -24.45 -3.19
C TRP A 150 -3.05 -25.94 -3.53
N LYS A 151 -2.22 -26.68 -2.77
CA LYS A 151 -2.02 -28.11 -2.98
C LYS A 151 -3.32 -28.91 -2.87
N ILE A 152 -4.19 -28.54 -1.93
CA ILE A 152 -5.44 -29.24 -1.66
C ILE A 152 -6.58 -28.75 -2.59
N ASN A 153 -6.69 -27.44 -2.79
CA ASN A 153 -7.90 -26.78 -3.33
C ASN A 153 -7.63 -25.78 -4.45
N ASN A 154 -6.60 -25.96 -5.29
CA ASN A 154 -6.28 -25.00 -6.37
C ASN A 154 -7.46 -24.66 -7.31
N VAL A 155 -8.34 -25.62 -7.60
CA VAL A 155 -9.51 -25.40 -8.47
C VAL A 155 -10.47 -24.38 -7.85
N GLN A 156 -10.76 -24.57 -6.56
CA GLN A 156 -11.64 -23.67 -5.81
C GLN A 156 -11.00 -22.28 -5.65
N MET A 157 -9.69 -22.22 -5.39
CA MET A 157 -8.96 -20.94 -5.30
C MET A 157 -9.00 -20.15 -6.61
N ARG A 158 -8.94 -20.81 -7.77
CA ARG A 158 -9.12 -20.15 -9.07
C ARG A 158 -10.52 -19.59 -9.26
N ILE A 159 -11.55 -20.35 -8.88
CA ILE A 159 -12.94 -19.87 -8.95
C ILE A 159 -13.11 -18.63 -8.06
N GLU A 160 -12.63 -18.68 -6.82
CA GLU A 160 -12.67 -17.55 -5.88
C GLU A 160 -11.92 -16.33 -6.44
N GLY A 161 -10.70 -16.53 -6.95
CA GLY A 161 -9.89 -15.47 -7.55
C GLY A 161 -10.59 -14.79 -8.73
N ARG A 162 -11.21 -15.57 -9.63
CA ARG A 162 -11.98 -15.03 -10.75
C ARG A 162 -13.15 -14.18 -10.31
N GLN A 163 -13.92 -14.64 -9.33
CA GLN A 163 -15.08 -13.90 -8.81
C GLN A 163 -14.67 -12.56 -8.21
N VAL A 164 -13.57 -12.53 -7.47
CA VAL A 164 -13.02 -11.29 -6.91
C VAL A 164 -12.50 -10.38 -8.03
N ALA A 165 -11.76 -10.92 -9.00
CA ALA A 165 -11.27 -10.17 -10.14
C ALA A 165 -12.42 -9.52 -10.94
N GLU A 166 -13.50 -10.26 -11.19
CA GLU A 166 -14.70 -9.75 -11.86
C GLU A 166 -15.39 -8.65 -11.06
N SER A 167 -15.51 -8.82 -9.75
CA SER A 167 -16.08 -7.81 -8.86
C SER A 167 -15.28 -6.50 -8.89
N ILE A 168 -13.96 -6.60 -8.84
CA ILE A 168 -13.06 -5.44 -8.93
C ILE A 168 -13.14 -4.79 -10.32
N ARG A 169 -13.11 -5.58 -11.40
CA ARG A 169 -13.29 -5.04 -12.75
C ARG A 169 -14.63 -4.33 -12.89
N ASN A 170 -15.71 -4.86 -12.32
CA ASN A 170 -17.02 -4.22 -12.36
C ASN A 170 -17.07 -2.92 -11.55
N ALA A 171 -16.37 -2.84 -10.41
CA ALA A 171 -16.24 -1.62 -9.64
C ALA A 171 -15.35 -0.57 -10.34
N LEU A 172 -14.33 -1.01 -11.09
CA LEU A 172 -13.43 -0.15 -11.85
C LEU A 172 -13.95 0.23 -13.24
N LYS A 173 -14.94 -0.49 -13.78
CA LYS A 173 -15.64 -0.09 -15.01
C LYS A 173 -16.17 1.32 -14.76
N PRO A 174 -15.72 2.32 -15.53
CA PRO A 174 -16.28 3.65 -15.39
C PRO A 174 -17.79 3.52 -15.63
N THR A 175 -18.60 4.11 -14.77
CA THR A 175 -20.07 4.19 -14.92
C THR A 175 -20.44 5.13 -16.08
N THR A 176 -19.67 5.10 -17.16
CA THR A 176 -19.85 5.91 -18.37
C THR A 176 -20.29 5.01 -19.50
N THR A 177 -21.49 4.44 -19.36
CA THR A 177 -22.37 4.38 -20.52
C THR A 177 -23.07 5.73 -20.58
N ILE A 178 -22.33 6.77 -21.00
CA ILE A 178 -22.94 8.06 -21.34
C ILE A 178 -23.71 7.81 -22.63
N LYS A 179 -24.99 7.44 -22.48
CA LYS A 179 -25.94 7.63 -23.58
C LYS A 179 -26.16 9.14 -23.66
N ASP A 180 -25.73 9.70 -24.77
CA ASP A 180 -25.89 11.12 -25.09
C ASP A 180 -27.35 11.56 -24.81
N GLY A 181 -27.54 12.55 -23.95
CA GLY A 181 -28.86 13.15 -23.68
C GLY A 181 -29.58 12.81 -22.36
N GLN A 182 -29.06 11.95 -21.47
CA GLN A 182 -29.63 11.83 -20.11
C GLN A 182 -28.96 12.82 -19.14
N LYS A 183 -29.72 13.80 -18.63
CA LYS A 183 -29.29 14.65 -17.50
C LYS A 183 -28.91 13.73 -16.35
N GLN A 184 -27.64 13.75 -15.96
CA GLN A 184 -27.19 13.01 -14.79
C GLN A 184 -27.98 13.46 -13.55
N ASN A 185 -28.58 12.52 -12.83
CA ASN A 185 -28.98 12.73 -11.44
C ASN A 185 -27.71 12.66 -10.58
N PHE A 186 -26.82 13.63 -10.72
CA PHE A 186 -25.75 13.81 -9.75
C PHE A 186 -26.39 14.08 -8.38
N PRO A 187 -25.82 13.53 -7.29
CA PRO A 187 -26.25 13.93 -5.96
C PRO A 187 -26.12 15.46 -5.82
N ASN A 188 -27.06 16.05 -5.11
CA ASN A 188 -27.10 17.49 -4.90
C ASN A 188 -25.76 17.97 -4.33
N SER A 189 -25.13 18.95 -4.98
CA SER A 189 -23.79 19.42 -4.61
C SER A 189 -23.70 19.88 -3.15
N VAL A 190 -24.75 20.49 -2.63
CA VAL A 190 -24.82 20.95 -1.23
C VAL A 190 -24.90 19.76 -0.27
N SER A 191 -25.70 18.74 -0.59
CA SER A 191 -25.80 17.55 0.26
C SER A 191 -24.50 16.74 0.24
N THR A 192 -23.84 16.59 -0.91
CA THR A 192 -22.54 15.94 -1.03
C THR A 192 -21.46 16.68 -0.25
N LEU A 193 -21.43 18.02 -0.36
CA LEU A 193 -20.47 18.86 0.36
C LEU A 193 -20.67 18.76 1.88
N ASN A 194 -21.91 18.78 2.36
CA ASN A 194 -22.21 18.60 3.79
C ASN A 194 -21.85 17.17 4.27
N ALA A 195 -22.17 16.14 3.48
CA ALA A 195 -21.86 14.75 3.84
C ALA A 195 -20.35 14.51 3.95
N CYS A 196 -19.55 15.09 3.04
CA CYS A 196 -18.10 15.00 3.08
C CYS A 196 -17.53 15.70 4.33
N PHE A 197 -18.04 16.88 4.67
CA PHE A 197 -17.66 17.58 5.90
C PHE A 197 -18.00 16.79 7.17
N GLU A 198 -19.19 16.20 7.24
CA GLU A 198 -19.60 15.35 8.37
C GLU A 198 -18.69 14.11 8.49
N TRP A 199 -18.32 13.50 7.37
CA TRP A 199 -17.40 12.36 7.35
C TRP A 199 -16.01 12.75 7.88
N LEU A 200 -15.45 13.88 7.44
CA LEU A 200 -14.17 14.39 7.94
C LEU A 200 -14.25 14.80 9.42
N SER A 201 -15.33 15.48 9.81
CA SER A 201 -15.59 15.89 11.19
C SER A 201 -15.58 14.71 12.16
N LYS A 202 -16.17 13.57 11.78
CA LYS A 202 -16.20 12.35 12.61
C LYS A 202 -14.84 11.69 12.76
N ARG A 203 -13.93 11.89 11.81
CA ARG A 203 -12.58 11.30 11.80
C ARG A 203 -11.54 12.24 12.38
N PHE A 204 -11.88 13.49 12.65
CA PHE A 204 -10.95 14.49 13.10
C PHE A 204 -10.47 14.21 14.52
N ASP A 205 -9.15 14.29 14.72
CA ASP A 205 -8.54 14.20 16.03
C ASP A 205 -8.42 15.61 16.63
N SER A 206 -9.33 15.94 17.55
CA SER A 206 -9.36 17.24 18.23
C SER A 206 -8.21 17.49 19.21
N THR A 207 -7.39 16.48 19.51
CA THR A 207 -6.23 16.61 20.41
C THR A 207 -4.96 16.88 19.64
N PHE A 208 -4.72 16.13 18.55
CA PHE A 208 -3.46 16.16 17.80
C PHE A 208 -3.61 16.59 16.34
N GLY A 209 -4.79 17.06 15.91
CA GLY A 209 -5.06 17.49 14.53
C GLY A 209 -5.02 16.33 13.52
N GLY A 210 -5.38 16.58 12.26
CA GLY A 210 -5.46 15.54 11.23
C GLY A 210 -6.61 14.54 11.44
N PHE A 211 -6.60 13.44 10.67
CA PHE A 211 -7.74 12.53 10.54
C PHE A 211 -7.37 11.06 10.75
N GLY A 212 -8.19 10.34 11.51
CA GLY A 212 -8.01 8.92 11.80
C GLY A 212 -7.03 8.64 12.95
N SER A 213 -6.60 7.39 13.06
CA SER A 213 -5.66 6.93 14.09
C SER A 213 -4.20 7.17 13.70
N ALA A 214 -3.30 7.13 14.69
CA ALA A 214 -1.86 7.22 14.46
C ALA A 214 -1.31 5.93 13.78
N PRO A 215 -0.26 6.05 12.94
CA PRO A 215 0.38 7.28 12.48
C PRO A 215 -0.47 8.03 11.43
N LYS A 216 -0.55 9.36 11.55
CA LYS A 216 -1.36 10.22 10.66
C LYS A 216 -0.48 10.89 9.61
N PHE A 217 -0.94 10.90 8.36
CA PHE A 217 -0.28 11.60 7.25
C PHE A 217 -1.14 12.77 6.76
N PRO A 218 -0.55 13.96 6.45
CA PRO A 218 -1.30 15.06 5.88
C PRO A 218 -1.84 14.68 4.50
N LYS A 219 -3.16 14.59 4.37
CA LYS A 219 -3.82 14.40 3.09
C LYS A 219 -4.20 15.76 2.53
N THR A 220 -3.42 16.24 1.56
CA THR A 220 -3.62 17.56 0.95
C THR A 220 -5.04 17.75 0.42
N VAL A 221 -5.65 16.70 -0.14
CA VAL A 221 -7.03 16.72 -0.63
C VAL A 221 -8.08 16.97 0.46
N ASP A 222 -7.88 16.42 1.67
CA ASP A 222 -8.81 16.63 2.79
C ASP A 222 -8.68 18.06 3.32
N LEU A 223 -7.45 18.58 3.38
CA LEU A 223 -7.17 19.95 3.83
C LEU A 223 -7.69 20.98 2.82
N ASP A 224 -7.45 20.76 1.53
CA ASP A 224 -7.96 21.61 0.46
C ASP A 224 -9.49 21.60 0.44
N PHE A 225 -10.12 20.44 0.62
CA PHE A 225 -11.57 20.35 0.77
C PHE A 225 -12.08 21.22 1.93
N LEU A 226 -11.48 21.14 3.12
CA LEU A 226 -11.93 21.95 4.27
C LEU A 226 -11.74 23.45 4.04
N LEU A 227 -10.70 23.84 3.32
CA LEU A 227 -10.44 25.24 2.97
C LEU A 227 -11.54 25.76 2.04
N ASN A 228 -11.88 24.98 1.00
CA ASN A 228 -12.96 25.28 0.09
C ASN A 228 -14.33 25.27 0.80
N PHE A 229 -14.57 24.30 1.68
CA PHE A 229 -15.79 24.22 2.49
C PHE A 229 -15.97 25.47 3.34
N TYR A 230 -14.92 25.91 4.05
CA TYR A 230 -14.93 27.14 4.83
C TYR A 230 -15.26 28.36 3.95
N ALA A 231 -14.61 28.48 2.79
CA ALA A 231 -14.82 29.60 1.88
C ALA A 231 -16.26 29.70 1.37
N VAL A 232 -16.91 28.55 1.12
CA VAL A 232 -18.30 28.47 0.61
C VAL A 232 -19.35 28.64 1.71
N LYS A 233 -19.09 28.15 2.93
CA LYS A 233 -20.10 28.10 4.00
C LYS A 233 -20.07 29.29 4.95
N LYS A 234 -19.02 30.12 4.93
CA LYS A 234 -18.94 31.28 5.80
C LYS A 234 -20.04 32.31 5.49
N PRO A 235 -20.66 32.92 6.51
CA PRO A 235 -20.49 32.64 7.94
C PRO A 235 -21.41 31.50 8.41
N SER A 236 -20.84 30.41 8.97
CA SER A 236 -21.61 29.35 9.63
C SER A 236 -20.77 28.62 10.70
N VAL A 237 -21.43 27.97 11.65
CA VAL A 237 -20.79 27.17 12.72
C VAL A 237 -19.94 26.05 12.14
N GLU A 238 -20.42 25.42 11.07
CA GLU A 238 -19.70 24.37 10.34
C GLU A 238 -18.45 24.92 9.65
N ALA A 239 -18.53 26.13 9.09
CA ALA A 239 -17.37 26.80 8.50
C ALA A 239 -16.31 27.06 9.58
N ASP A 240 -16.68 27.57 10.74
CA ASP A 240 -15.75 27.80 11.85
C ASP A 240 -15.11 26.51 12.36
N LYS A 241 -15.89 25.42 12.41
CA LYS A 241 -15.38 24.09 12.74
C LYS A 241 -14.37 23.60 11.69
N ALA A 242 -14.65 23.75 10.40
CA ALA A 242 -13.70 23.42 9.33
C ALA A 242 -12.39 24.20 9.45
N LEU A 243 -12.47 25.51 9.74
CA LEU A 243 -11.30 26.36 9.95
C LEU A 243 -10.48 25.94 11.18
N ASN A 244 -11.14 25.59 12.29
CA ASN A 244 -10.46 25.10 13.49
C ASN A 244 -9.75 23.77 13.24
N MET A 245 -10.36 22.87 12.46
CA MET A 245 -9.76 21.61 12.06
C MET A 245 -8.48 21.84 11.24
N LEU A 246 -8.50 22.79 10.29
CA LEU A 246 -7.33 23.19 9.52
C LEU A 246 -6.22 23.77 10.40
N LYS A 247 -6.56 24.75 11.26
CA LYS A 247 -5.60 25.41 12.14
C LYS A 247 -4.87 24.43 13.04
N LEU A 248 -5.61 23.60 13.78
CA LEU A 248 -5.00 22.61 14.68
C LEU A 248 -4.14 21.60 13.89
N THR A 249 -4.59 21.19 12.70
CA THR A 249 -3.78 20.30 11.86
C THR A 249 -2.47 20.95 11.45
N PHE A 250 -2.49 22.19 10.96
CA PHE A 250 -1.28 22.91 10.57
C PHE A 250 -0.36 23.23 11.74
N GLU A 251 -0.90 23.61 12.90
CA GLU A 251 -0.12 23.81 14.13
C GLU A 251 0.61 22.52 14.51
N LYS A 252 -0.09 21.38 14.53
CA LYS A 252 0.52 20.09 14.89
C LYS A 252 1.50 19.59 13.83
N MET A 253 1.24 19.87 12.55
CA MET A 253 2.22 19.63 11.49
C MET A 253 3.49 20.45 11.70
N PHE A 254 3.37 21.73 12.04
CA PHE A 254 4.49 22.65 12.26
C PHE A 254 5.29 22.29 13.52
N GLU A 255 4.62 21.83 14.58
CA GLU A 255 5.25 21.39 15.84
C GLU A 255 5.82 19.96 15.79
N GLY A 256 5.51 19.21 14.74
CA GLY A 256 5.78 17.78 14.64
C GLY A 256 7.03 17.41 13.86
N GLY A 257 7.39 16.13 13.95
CA GLY A 257 8.56 15.57 13.27
C GLY A 257 8.47 15.53 11.73
N ILE A 258 7.36 15.99 11.13
CA ILE A 258 7.31 16.20 9.68
C ILE A 258 7.88 17.55 9.27
N HIS A 259 7.97 18.54 10.16
CA HIS A 259 8.55 19.83 9.84
C HIS A 259 10.05 19.80 10.17
N ASP A 260 10.88 20.02 9.14
CA ASP A 260 12.29 20.29 9.31
C ASP A 260 12.45 21.68 9.93
N HIS A 261 12.65 21.74 11.24
CA HIS A 261 12.84 23.00 11.94
C HIS A 261 14.13 23.75 11.57
N VAL A 262 15.09 23.07 10.91
CA VAL A 262 16.36 23.66 10.47
C VAL A 262 16.24 24.17 9.03
N GLY A 263 15.87 23.29 8.09
CA GLY A 263 15.70 23.59 6.67
C GLY A 263 14.35 24.25 6.32
N LYS A 264 13.42 24.35 7.27
CA LYS A 264 12.06 24.95 7.16
C LYS A 264 11.12 24.25 6.16
N GLY A 265 11.44 23.02 5.77
CA GLY A 265 10.65 22.20 4.84
C GLY A 265 9.75 21.18 5.54
N PHE A 266 8.91 20.46 4.80
CA PHE A 266 8.12 19.34 5.32
C PHE A 266 8.53 18.00 4.70
N HIS A 267 8.69 16.97 5.52
CA HIS A 267 8.95 15.59 5.11
C HIS A 267 7.66 14.81 4.89
N LEU A 268 7.62 13.99 3.84
CA LEU A 268 6.48 13.14 3.47
C LEU A 268 6.33 11.87 4.33
N LYS A 269 7.25 11.61 5.27
CA LYS A 269 7.28 10.39 6.10
C LYS A 269 7.43 10.66 7.59
N LEU A 270 6.63 9.98 8.41
CA LEU A 270 6.76 9.91 9.87
C LEU A 270 7.39 8.58 10.28
N PHE A 271 8.55 8.63 10.93
CA PHE A 271 8.98 7.54 11.81
C PHE A 271 8.21 7.67 13.13
N ARG A 272 7.38 6.65 13.41
CA ARG A 272 6.57 6.44 14.62
C ARG A 272 6.87 7.38 15.79
N LEU A 273 6.10 8.45 15.93
CA LEU A 273 6.06 9.24 17.16
C LEU A 273 4.61 9.71 17.39
N GLN A 274 3.99 9.23 18.48
CA GLN A 274 3.20 10.13 19.34
C GLN A 274 3.94 11.46 19.32
N PHE A 275 3.29 12.56 18.91
CA PHE A 275 3.93 13.88 18.87
C PHE A 275 4.60 14.12 20.22
N LEU A 276 5.91 13.86 20.30
CA LEU A 276 6.62 13.89 21.56
C LEU A 276 6.73 15.36 21.90
N SER A 277 5.93 15.75 22.90
CA SER A 277 6.15 16.93 23.71
C SER A 277 7.65 17.05 23.98
N LYS A 278 8.23 18.20 23.63
CA LYS A 278 9.56 18.59 24.05
C LYS A 278 9.62 18.43 25.56
N HIS A 279 10.19 17.35 26.08
CA HIS A 279 10.94 17.30 27.34
C HIS A 279 11.56 15.91 27.57
N LYS A 280 12.91 15.91 27.59
CA LYS A 280 13.85 14.97 28.22
C LYS A 280 14.37 13.75 27.42
N ARG A 281 15.62 13.96 26.99
CA ARG A 281 16.79 13.07 26.82
C ARG A 281 17.12 12.56 25.40
N PRO A 282 18.39 12.68 24.98
CA PRO A 282 18.84 12.26 23.66
C PRO A 282 19.03 10.74 23.66
N LEU A 283 18.36 10.05 22.73
CA LEU A 283 18.83 8.75 22.28
C LEU A 283 19.77 9.00 21.11
N HIS A 284 21.04 8.66 21.31
CA HIS A 284 22.03 8.59 20.25
C HIS A 284 21.52 7.70 19.12
N VAL A 285 21.51 8.24 17.91
CA VAL A 285 21.46 7.45 16.68
C VAL A 285 22.74 7.80 15.93
N SER A 286 23.65 6.84 15.87
CA SER A 286 24.81 6.89 14.98
C SER A 286 24.35 6.60 13.55
N PHE A 287 24.95 7.33 12.60
CA PHE A 287 24.72 7.24 11.15
C PHE A 287 24.87 5.83 10.59
#